data_AF-A0A6A4GH34-F1
#
_entry.id   AF-A0A6A4GH34-F1
#
_cell.length_a   1.000
_cell.length_b   1.000
_cell.length_c   1.000
_cell.angle_alpha   90.00
_cell.angle_beta   90.00
_cell.angle_gamma   90.00
#
_symmetry.space_group_name_H-M   'P 1'
#
loop_
_entity.id
_entity.type
_entity.pdbx_description
1 polymer ?
#
loop_
_entity_poly.entity_id
_entity_poly.type
_entity_poly.pdbx_seq_one_letter_code
_entity_poly.pdbx_strand_id
1 'polypeptide(L)'
;MNHANALVLTEKTCHIACINCIYNNPPVELTTRNCIIAGCATPCALCCARSGKSLMFEPSSVPTLFPSKHLSLTATLKKKKRSVLDMKKKEHVQPFTESQGPALYDLILSQLLIIQGKRYRLRVKAQKQQQANAKRKEREENDDDEWEEEEISDSELLPSPTAPKQPALEPLNTANTLMRPKPKLRAKPAPQPSSKQVLDSYRPECPNFRWTNDENEGDEADGRRRSSCLRR
;
A
#
# COMPACT_ATOMS: atom_id res chain seq x y z
N MET A 1 -0.45 -5.69 0.39
CA MET A 1 -1.63 -5.09 1.07
C MET A 1 -2.14 -3.98 0.18
N ASN A 2 -3.45 -3.75 0.11
CA ASN A 2 -3.96 -2.52 -0.50
C ASN A 2 -3.44 -1.34 0.32
N HIS A 3 -2.99 -0.28 -0.34
CA HIS A 3 -2.41 0.90 0.31
C HIS A 3 -3.35 1.44 1.41
N ALA A 4 -4.66 1.45 1.14
CA ALA A 4 -5.71 1.78 2.10
C ALA A 4 -5.70 0.92 3.40
N ASN A 5 -5.50 -0.39 3.30
CA ASN A 5 -5.48 -1.27 4.49
C ASN A 5 -4.17 -1.13 5.26
N ALA A 6 -3.08 -0.81 4.58
CA ALA A 6 -1.80 -0.52 5.23
C ALA A 6 -1.89 0.83 5.96
N LEU A 7 -2.48 1.84 5.32
CA LEU A 7 -2.81 3.12 5.90
C LEU A 7 -3.65 2.93 7.17
N VAL A 8 -4.81 2.27 7.12
CA VAL A 8 -5.65 2.05 8.32
C VAL A 8 -4.89 1.41 9.51
N LEU A 9 -3.90 0.55 9.26
CA LEU A 9 -3.12 -0.12 10.31
C LEU A 9 -1.91 0.70 10.80
N THR A 10 -1.35 1.58 9.97
CA THR A 10 -0.21 2.44 10.33
C THR A 10 -0.64 3.86 10.70
N GLU A 11 -1.91 4.20 10.49
CA GLU A 11 -2.32 5.58 10.41
C GLU A 11 -2.52 6.25 11.76
N LYS A 12 -1.95 7.45 11.78
CA LYS A 12 -2.25 8.51 12.72
C LYS A 12 -3.52 9.29 12.29
N THR A 13 -4.55 8.69 11.68
CA THR A 13 -5.74 9.41 11.17
C THR A 13 -7.06 8.78 11.68
N CYS A 14 -8.16 9.56 11.73
CA CYS A 14 -9.48 9.10 12.23
C CYS A 14 -9.98 7.92 11.39
N HIS A 15 -10.37 6.82 12.02
CA HIS A 15 -10.84 5.62 11.31
C HIS A 15 -12.04 5.91 10.39
N ILE A 16 -12.96 6.79 10.82
CA ILE A 16 -14.13 7.17 10.01
C ILE A 16 -13.71 7.96 8.77
N ALA A 17 -12.72 8.85 8.90
CA ALA A 17 -12.15 9.57 7.78
C ALA A 17 -11.55 8.59 6.75
N CYS A 18 -10.76 7.62 7.22
CA CYS A 18 -10.19 6.59 6.34
C CYS A 18 -11.27 5.78 5.62
N ILE A 19 -12.32 5.34 6.33
CA ILE A 19 -13.45 4.63 5.73
C ILE A 19 -14.12 5.51 4.66
N ASN A 20 -14.41 6.77 4.97
CA ASN A 20 -15.05 7.68 4.04
C ASN A 20 -14.20 7.95 2.79
N CYS A 21 -12.88 8.06 2.94
CA CYS A 21 -11.94 8.15 1.81
C CYS A 21 -11.90 6.87 0.97
N ILE A 22 -11.96 5.69 1.60
CA ILE A 22 -11.93 4.41 0.88
C ILE A 22 -13.20 4.22 0.04
N TYR A 23 -14.35 4.61 0.57
CA TYR A 23 -15.65 4.43 -0.09
C TYR A 23 -16.14 5.66 -0.87
N ASN A 24 -15.37 6.76 -0.89
CA ASN A 24 -15.77 8.03 -1.50
C ASN A 24 -17.15 8.51 -1.02
N ASN A 25 -17.44 8.37 0.28
CA ASN A 25 -18.71 8.81 0.86
C ASN A 25 -18.79 10.36 0.85
N PRO A 26 -19.81 10.98 0.22
CA PRO A 26 -20.00 12.43 0.33
C PRO A 26 -20.49 12.85 1.73
N PRO A 27 -20.27 14.10 2.16
CA PRO A 27 -19.55 15.17 1.44
C PRO A 27 -18.03 15.08 1.61
N VAL A 28 -17.29 15.43 0.54
CA VAL A 28 -15.83 15.33 0.48
C VAL A 28 -15.14 16.22 1.51
N GLU A 29 -15.77 17.33 1.95
CA GLU A 29 -15.16 18.18 2.99
C GLU A 29 -15.09 17.49 4.36
N LEU A 30 -15.94 16.48 4.60
CA LEU A 30 -15.97 15.73 5.85
C LEU A 30 -15.11 14.46 5.80
N THR A 31 -14.77 13.95 4.62
CA THR A 31 -14.03 12.68 4.49
C THR A 31 -12.60 12.77 5.01
N THR A 32 -12.00 13.95 4.99
CA THR A 32 -10.63 14.17 5.48
C THR A 32 -10.57 14.65 6.93
N ARG A 33 -11.70 15.10 7.50
CA ARG A 33 -11.75 15.66 8.85
C ARG A 33 -11.78 14.55 9.89
N ASN A 34 -11.06 14.77 10.99
CA ASN A 34 -11.17 13.87 12.12
C ASN A 34 -12.57 13.96 12.74
N CYS A 35 -12.96 12.89 13.43
CA CYS A 35 -14.33 12.72 13.89
C CYS A 35 -14.78 13.83 14.89
N ILE A 36 -13.83 14.53 15.54
CA ILE A 36 -14.10 15.61 16.49
C ILE A 36 -14.36 16.93 15.75
N ILE A 37 -13.50 17.28 14.79
CA ILE A 37 -13.65 18.48 13.95
C ILE A 37 -14.89 18.35 13.06
N ALA A 38 -15.20 17.13 12.61
CA ALA A 38 -16.40 16.85 11.84
C ALA A 38 -17.70 16.93 12.68
N GLY A 39 -17.61 17.15 14.00
CA GLY A 39 -18.79 17.21 14.86
C GLY A 39 -19.56 15.90 14.97
N CYS A 40 -18.90 14.75 14.75
CA CYS A 40 -19.56 13.46 14.86
C CYS A 40 -19.97 13.20 16.32
N ALA A 41 -21.22 12.75 16.53
CA ALA A 41 -21.74 12.42 17.86
C ALA A 41 -20.91 11.33 18.57
N THR A 42 -20.41 10.37 17.80
CA THR A 42 -19.61 9.23 18.30
C THR A 42 -18.23 9.21 17.64
N PRO A 43 -17.22 9.88 18.25
CA PRO A 43 -15.86 9.84 17.73
C PRO A 43 -15.29 8.40 17.75
N CYS A 44 -14.45 8.07 16.77
CA CYS A 44 -13.78 6.77 16.77
C CYS A 44 -12.81 6.64 17.95
N ALA A 45 -12.42 5.41 18.30
CA ALA A 45 -11.51 5.10 19.40
C ALA A 45 -10.19 5.90 19.32
N LEU A 46 -9.63 6.08 18.11
CA LEU A 46 -8.39 6.83 17.92
C LEU A 46 -8.55 8.34 18.17
N CYS A 47 -9.70 8.91 17.80
CA CYS A 47 -10.03 10.30 18.14
C CYS A 47 -10.30 10.48 19.64
N CYS A 48 -10.96 9.51 20.28
CA CYS A 48 -11.16 9.49 21.73
C CYS A 48 -9.83 9.51 22.47
N ALA A 49 -8.92 8.58 22.14
CA ALA A 49 -7.59 8.49 22.75
C ALA A 49 -6.79 9.79 22.61
N ARG A 50 -6.85 10.45 21.44
CA ARG A 50 -6.13 11.70 21.18
C ARG A 50 -6.67 12.92 21.90
N SER A 51 -7.98 12.97 22.08
CA SER A 51 -8.64 14.11 22.72
C SER A 51 -8.76 13.93 24.24
N GLY A 52 -8.34 12.79 24.77
CA GLY A 52 -8.58 12.44 26.17
C GLY A 52 -10.06 12.31 26.52
N LYS A 53 -10.94 12.19 25.52
CA LYS A 53 -12.38 12.00 25.74
C LYS A 53 -12.69 10.52 25.88
N SER A 54 -13.36 10.16 26.97
CA SER A 54 -13.95 8.83 27.14
C SER A 54 -15.42 8.87 26.72
N LEU A 55 -15.83 7.98 25.82
CA LEU A 55 -17.24 7.78 25.47
C LEU A 55 -17.87 6.91 26.55
N MET A 56 -18.58 7.54 27.48
CA MET A 56 -19.46 6.86 28.42
C MET A 56 -20.86 6.83 27.82
N PHE A 57 -21.34 5.63 27.50
CA PHE A 57 -22.75 5.44 27.17
C PHE A 57 -23.51 5.26 28.47
N GLU A 58 -24.52 6.08 28.69
CA GLU A 58 -25.44 5.86 29.80
C GLU A 58 -26.15 4.53 29.58
N PRO A 59 -26.18 3.63 30.59
CA PRO A 59 -26.88 2.37 30.45
C PRO A 59 -28.34 2.63 30.10
N SER A 60 -28.81 2.01 29.02
CA SER A 60 -30.20 2.14 28.58
C SER A 60 -31.15 1.69 29.71
N SER A 61 -32.09 2.55 30.09
CA SER A 61 -33.17 2.22 31.03
C SER A 61 -34.21 1.28 30.41
N VAL A 62 -34.24 1.18 29.08
CA VAL A 62 -35.12 0.26 28.37
C VAL A 62 -34.54 -1.15 28.46
N PRO A 63 -35.27 -2.11 29.05
CA PRO A 63 -34.83 -3.50 29.08
C PRO A 63 -34.66 -4.00 27.65
N THR A 64 -33.43 -4.40 27.30
CA THR A 64 -33.14 -4.98 26.00
C THR A 64 -34.00 -6.22 25.80
N LEU A 65 -34.90 -6.19 24.81
CA LEU A 65 -35.71 -7.34 24.37
C LEU A 65 -34.85 -8.50 23.85
N PHE A 66 -33.58 -8.25 23.58
CA PHE A 66 -32.63 -9.28 23.23
C PHE A 66 -32.14 -9.99 24.50
N PRO A 67 -32.26 -11.33 24.58
CA PRO A 67 -31.74 -12.08 25.71
C PRO A 67 -30.25 -11.77 25.83
N SER A 68 -29.88 -11.11 26.93
CA SER A 68 -28.50 -10.81 27.25
C SER A 68 -27.77 -12.14 27.38
N LYS A 69 -27.08 -12.55 26.31
CA LYS A 69 -26.11 -13.63 26.41
C LYS A 69 -24.99 -13.02 27.23
N HIS A 70 -25.09 -13.17 28.54
CA HIS A 70 -24.04 -12.86 29.49
C HIS A 70 -22.85 -13.74 29.11
N LEU A 71 -22.00 -13.24 28.22
CA LEU A 71 -20.72 -13.83 27.91
C LEU A 71 -19.86 -13.53 29.14
N SER A 72 -19.98 -14.40 30.15
CA SER A 72 -19.13 -14.40 31.32
C SER A 72 -17.69 -14.57 30.85
N LEU A 73 -16.99 -13.44 30.69
CA LEU A 73 -15.58 -13.35 30.29
C LEU A 73 -14.62 -13.87 31.37
N THR A 74 -15.14 -14.50 32.44
CA THR A 74 -14.40 -15.10 33.54
C THR A 74 -14.38 -16.63 33.43
N ALA A 75 -13.93 -17.18 32.29
CA ALA A 75 -13.64 -18.61 32.18
C ALA A 75 -12.15 -18.81 31.91
N THR A 76 -11.37 -18.88 33.00
CA THR A 76 -10.00 -19.37 33.00
C THR A 76 -9.91 -20.70 32.27
N LEU A 77 -8.99 -20.79 31.32
CA LEU A 77 -8.65 -21.94 30.50
C LEU A 77 -8.42 -23.21 31.35
N LYS A 78 -9.46 -24.00 31.57
CA LYS A 78 -9.32 -25.43 31.89
C LYS A 78 -9.84 -26.21 30.70
N LYS A 79 -8.93 -26.91 30.01
CA LYS A 79 -9.19 -27.84 28.90
C LYS A 79 -10.21 -28.89 29.34
N LYS A 80 -11.50 -28.62 29.17
CA LYS A 80 -12.57 -29.60 29.39
C LYS A 80 -12.80 -30.35 28.08
N LYS A 81 -12.65 -31.67 28.13
CA LYS A 81 -12.91 -32.61 27.04
C LYS A 81 -14.31 -32.33 26.48
N ARG A 82 -14.39 -32.20 25.15
CA ARG A 82 -15.62 -31.96 24.39
C ARG A 82 -16.60 -33.10 24.66
N SER A 83 -17.61 -32.86 25.50
CA SER A 83 -18.84 -33.63 25.46
C SER A 83 -19.66 -33.14 24.27
N VAL A 84 -20.01 -34.07 23.40
CA VAL A 84 -20.92 -33.90 22.27
C VAL A 84 -22.23 -33.31 22.80
N LEU A 85 -22.42 -32.01 22.62
CA LEU A 85 -23.65 -31.32 22.96
C LEU A 85 -24.41 -31.16 21.65
N ASP A 86 -25.37 -32.06 21.47
CA ASP A 86 -26.25 -32.18 20.32
C ASP A 86 -27.17 -30.94 20.28
N MET A 87 -26.68 -29.89 19.62
CA MET A 87 -27.43 -28.68 19.38
C MET A 87 -28.37 -28.92 18.19
N LYS A 88 -29.57 -29.44 18.47
CA LYS A 88 -30.74 -29.31 17.58
C LYS A 88 -31.13 -27.83 17.45
N LYS A 89 -30.29 -27.05 16.77
CA LYS A 89 -30.62 -25.71 16.30
C LYS A 89 -31.55 -25.91 15.11
N LYS A 90 -32.79 -25.44 15.20
CA LYS A 90 -33.65 -25.28 14.03
C LYS A 90 -32.90 -24.39 13.05
N GLU A 91 -32.34 -25.00 12.02
CA GLU A 91 -31.63 -24.31 10.97
C GLU A 91 -32.66 -23.54 10.15
N HIS A 92 -32.79 -22.26 10.44
CA HIS A 92 -33.28 -21.32 9.44
C HIS A 92 -32.13 -21.12 8.45
N VAL A 93 -31.86 -22.14 7.62
CA VAL A 93 -30.93 -22.00 6.50
C VAL A 93 -31.52 -20.94 5.59
N GLN A 94 -30.79 -19.85 5.36
CA GLN A 94 -31.22 -18.88 4.36
C GLN A 94 -31.05 -19.52 2.97
N PRO A 95 -32.09 -19.59 2.13
CA PRO A 95 -32.00 -20.24 0.82
C PRO A 95 -30.98 -19.56 -0.12
N PHE A 96 -30.59 -18.33 0.18
CA PHE A 96 -29.52 -17.61 -0.52
C PHE A 96 -28.14 -18.28 -0.35
N THR A 97 -27.83 -18.76 0.86
CA THR A 97 -26.52 -19.40 1.13
C THR A 97 -26.34 -20.75 0.43
N GLU A 98 -27.42 -21.49 0.15
CA GLU A 98 -27.33 -22.77 -0.55
C GLU A 98 -27.12 -22.62 -2.06
N SER A 99 -27.77 -21.63 -2.68
CA SER A 99 -27.68 -21.44 -4.13
C SER A 99 -26.48 -20.62 -4.58
N GLN A 100 -26.11 -19.56 -3.84
CA GLN A 100 -25.04 -18.63 -4.24
C GLN A 100 -23.77 -18.75 -3.37
N GLY A 101 -23.84 -19.44 -2.23
CA GLY A 101 -22.72 -19.57 -1.30
C GLY A 101 -21.45 -20.16 -1.94
N PRO A 102 -21.51 -21.29 -2.66
CA PRO A 102 -20.33 -21.89 -3.28
C PRO A 102 -19.65 -20.96 -4.30
N ALA A 103 -20.43 -20.32 -5.17
CA ALA A 103 -19.91 -19.40 -6.18
C ALA A 103 -19.23 -18.17 -5.56
N LEU A 104 -19.83 -17.59 -4.51
CA LEU A 104 -19.22 -16.49 -3.75
C LEU A 104 -17.94 -16.93 -3.04
N TYR A 105 -17.91 -18.14 -2.48
CA TYR A 105 -16.74 -18.69 -1.80
C TYR A 105 -15.57 -18.88 -2.78
N ASP A 106 -15.82 -19.45 -3.96
CA ASP A 106 -14.82 -19.62 -5.01
C ASP A 106 -14.30 -18.27 -5.53
N LEU A 107 -15.18 -17.28 -5.69
CA LEU A 107 -14.79 -15.93 -6.07
C LEU A 107 -13.86 -15.31 -5.01
N ILE A 108 -14.22 -15.40 -3.73
CA ILE A 108 -13.41 -14.89 -2.62
C ILE A 108 -12.05 -15.58 -2.59
N LEU A 109 -12.00 -16.91 -2.72
CA LEU A 109 -10.76 -17.69 -2.77
C LEU A 109 -9.88 -17.29 -3.95
N SER A 110 -10.44 -17.17 -5.14
CA SER A 110 -9.70 -16.77 -6.34
C SER A 110 -9.06 -15.39 -6.16
N GLN A 111 -9.78 -14.44 -5.55
CA GLN A 111 -9.30 -13.10 -5.32
C GLN A 111 -8.20 -13.05 -4.24
N LEU A 112 -8.31 -13.88 -3.20
CA LEU A 112 -7.27 -14.06 -2.19
C LEU A 112 -5.98 -14.62 -2.79
N LEU A 113 -6.07 -15.61 -3.67
CA LEU A 113 -4.90 -16.17 -4.38
C LEU A 113 -4.20 -15.11 -5.24
N ILE A 114 -4.96 -14.30 -5.98
CA ILE A 114 -4.41 -13.19 -6.78
C ILE A 114 -3.68 -12.18 -5.89
N ILE A 115 -4.27 -11.80 -4.76
CA ILE A 115 -3.67 -10.85 -3.80
C ILE A 115 -2.37 -11.43 -3.22
N GLN A 116 -2.37 -12.70 -2.81
CA GLN A 116 -1.18 -13.36 -2.29
C GLN A 116 -0.07 -13.45 -3.34
N GLY A 117 -0.41 -13.83 -4.58
CA GLY A 117 0.54 -13.89 -5.70
C GLY A 117 1.14 -12.52 -6.04
N LYS A 118 0.35 -11.44 -5.97
CA LYS A 118 0.88 -10.06 -6.11
C LYS A 118 1.84 -9.70 -4.98
N ARG A 119 1.50 -10.00 -3.71
CA ARG A 119 2.36 -9.76 -2.54
C ARG A 119 3.68 -10.54 -2.62
N TYR A 120 3.63 -11.79 -3.08
CA TYR A 120 4.82 -12.61 -3.27
C TYR A 120 5.77 -11.98 -4.31
N ARG A 121 5.24 -11.62 -5.50
CA ARG A 121 6.03 -10.97 -6.55
C ARG A 121 6.69 -9.66 -6.11
N LEU A 122 5.99 -8.85 -5.31
CA LEU A 122 6.56 -7.62 -4.75
C LEU A 122 7.72 -7.90 -3.78
N ARG A 123 7.58 -8.89 -2.90
CA ARG A 123 8.66 -9.31 -1.98
C ARG A 123 9.90 -9.80 -2.73
N VAL A 124 9.72 -10.64 -3.74
CA VAL A 124 10.83 -11.14 -4.58
C VAL A 124 11.54 -9.98 -5.31
N LYS A 125 10.79 -9.01 -5.85
CA LYS A 125 11.38 -7.81 -6.47
C LYS A 125 12.17 -6.97 -5.48
N ALA A 126 11.62 -6.72 -4.29
CA ALA A 126 12.29 -5.96 -3.24
C ALA A 126 13.58 -6.66 -2.78
N GLN A 127 13.54 -7.98 -2.58
CA GLN A 127 14.71 -8.76 -2.20
C GLN A 127 15.80 -8.72 -3.29
N LYS A 128 15.42 -8.86 -4.57
CA LYS A 128 16.37 -8.75 -5.69
C LYS A 128 17.00 -7.36 -5.77
N GLN A 129 16.21 -6.32 -5.51
CA GLN A 129 16.71 -4.95 -5.47
C GLN A 129 17.68 -4.73 -4.31
N GLN A 130 17.37 -5.26 -3.13
CA GLN A 130 18.28 -5.22 -1.98
C GLN A 130 19.61 -5.94 -2.26
N GLN A 131 19.57 -7.13 -2.88
CA GLN A 131 20.78 -7.85 -3.29
C GLN A 131 21.59 -7.08 -4.34
N ALA A 132 20.94 -6.44 -5.31
CA ALA A 132 21.63 -5.62 -6.31
C ALA A 132 22.31 -4.40 -5.68
N ASN A 133 21.64 -3.75 -4.73
CA ASN A 133 22.21 -2.61 -3.98
C ASN A 133 23.37 -3.04 -3.08
N ALA A 134 23.25 -4.18 -2.38
CA ALA A 134 24.32 -4.72 -1.55
C ALA A 134 25.58 -5.04 -2.39
N LYS A 135 25.39 -5.72 -3.53
CA LYS A 135 26.50 -6.02 -4.45
C LYS A 135 27.15 -4.76 -5.05
N ARG A 136 26.38 -3.69 -5.23
CA ARG A 136 26.93 -2.40 -5.67
C ARG A 136 27.77 -1.77 -4.57
N LYS A 137 27.30 -1.79 -3.32
CA LYS A 137 28.03 -1.30 -2.16
C LYS A 137 29.36 -2.03 -1.95
N GLU A 138 29.36 -3.36 -2.08
CA GLU A 138 30.59 -4.18 -2.00
C GLU A 138 31.62 -3.85 -3.10
N ARG A 139 31.18 -3.34 -4.27
CA ARG A 139 32.11 -2.88 -5.31
C ARG A 139 32.69 -1.52 -4.98
N GLU A 140 31.84 -0.60 -4.52
CA GLU A 140 32.26 0.73 -4.11
C GLU A 140 33.26 0.66 -2.93
N GLU A 141 33.07 -0.27 -1.98
CA GLU A 141 34.02 -0.45 -0.86
C GLU A 141 35.37 -1.07 -1.25
N ASN A 142 35.43 -1.89 -2.31
CA ASN A 142 36.70 -2.49 -2.76
C ASN A 142 37.56 -1.55 -3.62
N ASP A 143 36.95 -0.53 -4.23
CA ASP A 143 37.68 0.40 -5.12
C ASP A 143 38.47 1.47 -4.32
N ASP A 144 38.28 1.58 -3.00
CA ASP A 144 38.90 2.60 -2.15
C ASP A 144 40.24 2.16 -1.50
N ASP A 145 40.64 0.89 -1.58
CA ASP A 145 41.83 0.34 -0.90
C ASP A 145 43.12 0.29 -1.76
N GLU A 146 43.11 0.78 -3.01
CA GLU A 146 44.28 0.69 -3.92
C GLU A 146 44.79 2.07 -4.36
N TRP A 147 44.96 2.97 -3.40
CA TRP A 147 45.93 4.07 -3.51
C TRP A 147 46.84 4.00 -2.28
N GLU A 148 47.64 2.92 -2.19
CA GLU A 148 48.92 3.08 -1.48
C GLU A 148 49.65 4.19 -2.22
N GLU A 149 49.79 5.33 -1.56
CA GLU A 149 50.75 6.35 -1.95
C GLU A 149 52.12 5.66 -1.90
N GLU A 150 52.52 5.02 -3.00
CA GLU A 150 53.93 4.77 -3.25
C GLU A 150 54.57 6.16 -3.17
N GLU A 151 55.23 6.42 -2.04
CA GLU A 151 56.12 7.55 -1.88
C GLU A 151 57.17 7.41 -2.98
N ILE A 152 56.89 8.05 -4.13
CA ILE A 152 57.83 8.23 -5.21
C ILE A 152 58.98 9.03 -4.59
N SER A 153 60.01 8.30 -4.21
CA SER A 153 61.28 8.87 -3.76
C SER A 153 61.85 9.69 -4.90
N ASP A 154 61.81 11.00 -4.74
CA ASP A 154 62.11 12.06 -5.72
C ASP A 154 63.60 12.14 -6.13
N SER A 155 64.34 11.03 -6.07
CA SER A 155 65.81 11.01 -6.15
C SER A 155 66.40 10.45 -7.46
N GLU A 156 65.62 10.16 -8.50
CA GLU A 156 66.17 9.55 -9.73
C GLU A 156 65.78 10.27 -11.03
N LEU A 157 66.05 11.57 -11.08
CA LEU A 157 66.14 12.32 -12.33
C LEU A 157 67.56 12.24 -12.91
N LEU A 158 67.88 11.18 -13.64
CA LEU A 158 68.94 11.22 -14.66
C LEU A 158 68.49 10.53 -15.97
N PRO A 159 68.49 11.25 -17.11
CA PRO A 159 68.26 10.64 -18.41
C PRO A 159 69.51 9.88 -18.85
N SER A 160 69.41 8.56 -19.02
CA SER A 160 70.44 7.77 -19.68
C SER A 160 70.04 7.48 -21.14
N PRO A 161 70.77 8.01 -22.14
CA PRO A 161 70.43 7.82 -23.54
C PRO A 161 71.23 6.64 -24.09
N THR A 162 70.64 5.45 -24.21
CA THR A 162 71.04 4.52 -25.29
C THR A 162 70.02 3.41 -25.48
N ALA A 163 69.35 3.46 -26.63
CA ALA A 163 68.63 2.32 -27.18
C ALA A 163 69.61 1.18 -27.50
N PRO A 164 69.14 -0.08 -27.42
CA PRO A 164 69.30 -0.94 -28.57
C PRO A 164 68.00 -1.60 -29.01
N LYS A 165 67.77 -1.55 -30.32
CA LYS A 165 66.79 -2.35 -31.06
C LYS A 165 66.92 -3.83 -30.71
N GLN A 166 65.80 -4.48 -30.38
CA GLN A 166 65.65 -5.93 -30.41
C GLN A 166 64.34 -6.28 -31.15
N PRO A 167 64.28 -7.46 -31.79
CA PRO A 167 63.52 -7.71 -33.01
C PRO A 167 62.12 -8.30 -32.77
N ALA A 168 61.29 -8.14 -33.81
CA ALA A 168 60.02 -8.81 -33.98
C ALA A 168 60.16 -10.34 -34.11
N LEU A 169 59.02 -11.04 -33.88
CA LEU A 169 58.72 -12.50 -33.92
C LEU A 169 58.46 -13.04 -32.48
N GLU A 170 57.33 -13.64 -32.10
CA GLU A 170 56.40 -14.51 -32.84
C GLU A 170 54.93 -14.42 -32.33
N PRO A 171 53.95 -14.83 -33.15
CA PRO A 171 52.57 -15.06 -32.73
C PRO A 171 52.27 -16.56 -32.67
N LEU A 172 52.07 -17.20 -31.50
CA LEU A 172 51.47 -18.53 -31.50
C LEU A 172 50.77 -18.92 -30.18
N ASN A 173 49.47 -19.18 -30.33
CA ASN A 173 48.65 -20.16 -29.61
C ASN A 173 48.34 -19.98 -28.12
N THR A 174 47.20 -19.35 -27.86
CA THR A 174 46.24 -19.84 -26.86
C THR A 174 44.85 -19.92 -27.47
N ALA A 175 44.62 -21.00 -28.24
CA ALA A 175 43.29 -21.50 -28.51
C ALA A 175 42.78 -22.19 -27.24
N ASN A 176 41.92 -21.52 -26.48
CA ASN A 176 40.91 -22.13 -25.62
C ASN A 176 39.83 -21.10 -25.26
N THR A 177 39.30 -20.44 -26.29
CA THR A 177 38.05 -19.69 -26.17
C THR A 177 36.91 -20.68 -26.31
N LEU A 178 36.49 -21.22 -25.16
CA LEU A 178 35.23 -21.94 -25.02
C LEU A 178 34.15 -21.12 -25.76
N MET A 179 33.55 -21.72 -26.78
CA MET A 179 32.48 -21.13 -27.60
C MET A 179 31.35 -20.64 -26.69
N ARG A 180 31.43 -19.38 -26.27
CA ARG A 180 30.33 -18.68 -25.62
C ARG A 180 29.29 -18.46 -26.72
N PRO A 181 28.08 -19.02 -26.60
CA PRO A 181 27.06 -18.86 -27.62
C PRO A 181 26.83 -17.37 -27.87
N LYS A 182 26.98 -16.94 -29.13
CA LYS A 182 26.66 -15.59 -29.58
C LYS A 182 25.29 -15.20 -28.99
N PRO A 183 25.18 -14.11 -28.22
CA PRO A 183 23.89 -13.63 -27.78
C PRO A 183 23.07 -13.35 -29.04
N LYS A 184 21.99 -14.12 -29.24
CA LYS A 184 20.98 -13.82 -30.25
C LYS A 184 20.61 -12.36 -30.08
N LEU A 185 20.89 -11.54 -31.10
CA LEU A 185 20.45 -10.16 -31.18
C LEU A 185 18.95 -10.17 -30.90
N ARG A 186 18.61 -9.80 -29.67
CA ARG A 186 17.23 -9.75 -29.21
C ARG A 186 16.60 -8.65 -30.04
N ALA A 187 15.65 -9.02 -30.90
CA ALA A 187 14.86 -8.07 -31.67
C ALA A 187 14.46 -6.92 -30.73
N LYS A 188 14.74 -5.67 -31.16
CA LYS A 188 14.43 -4.48 -30.39
C LYS A 188 12.98 -4.60 -29.91
N PRO A 189 12.72 -4.53 -28.59
CA PRO A 189 11.35 -4.58 -28.10
C PRO A 189 10.57 -3.47 -28.78
N ALA A 190 9.39 -3.81 -29.31
CA ALA A 190 8.48 -2.85 -29.89
C ALA A 190 8.30 -1.67 -28.92
N PRO A 191 8.27 -0.43 -29.41
CA PRO A 191 8.13 0.74 -28.57
C PRO A 191 6.91 0.55 -27.66
N GLN A 192 7.14 0.62 -26.34
CA GLN A 192 6.04 0.52 -25.40
C GLN A 192 5.07 1.69 -25.65
N PRO A 193 3.75 1.43 -25.67
CA PRO A 193 2.77 2.50 -25.80
C PRO A 193 2.95 3.49 -24.67
N SER A 194 2.87 4.78 -24.99
CA SER A 194 3.02 5.83 -23.98
C SER A 194 1.89 5.72 -22.96
N SER A 195 2.14 6.17 -21.72
CA SER A 195 1.15 6.16 -20.64
C SER A 195 -0.16 6.86 -21.04
N LYS A 196 -0.11 7.85 -21.94
CA LYS A 196 -1.29 8.49 -22.52
C LYS A 196 -2.13 7.55 -23.39
N GLN A 197 -1.49 6.77 -24.27
CA GLN A 197 -2.20 5.82 -25.14
C GLN A 197 -2.89 4.70 -24.35
N VAL A 198 -2.28 4.27 -23.24
CA VAL A 198 -2.91 3.29 -22.36
C VAL A 198 -4.12 3.90 -21.65
N LEU A 199 -4.02 5.14 -21.16
CA LEU A 199 -5.13 5.81 -20.47
C LEU A 199 -6.33 6.07 -21.40
N ASP A 200 -6.07 6.47 -22.64
CA ASP A 200 -7.13 6.73 -23.63
C ASP A 200 -7.85 5.44 -24.05
N SER A 201 -7.18 4.28 -24.02
CA SER A 201 -7.80 2.98 -24.32
C SER A 201 -8.82 2.50 -23.29
N TYR A 202 -8.77 3.06 -22.07
CA TYR A 202 -9.73 2.75 -20.99
C TYR A 202 -10.86 3.77 -20.89
N ARG A 203 -10.90 4.79 -21.76
CA ARG A 203 -12.00 5.77 -21.75
C ARG A 203 -13.24 5.07 -22.28
N PRO A 204 -14.27 4.82 -21.45
CA PRO A 204 -15.52 4.27 -21.93
C PRO A 204 -16.11 5.30 -22.90
N GLU A 205 -16.29 4.91 -24.15
CA GLU A 205 -17.17 5.65 -25.05
C GLU A 205 -18.58 5.50 -24.48
N CYS A 206 -18.94 6.39 -23.55
CA CYS A 206 -20.33 6.60 -23.16
C CYS A 206 -20.91 7.59 -24.17
N PRO A 207 -21.67 7.12 -25.19
CA PRO A 207 -22.45 8.05 -25.98
C PRO A 207 -23.50 8.65 -25.04
N ASN A 208 -23.58 9.98 -24.98
CA ASN A 208 -24.63 10.76 -24.31
C ASN A 208 -24.45 11.11 -22.83
N PHE A 209 -23.29 11.62 -22.40
CA PHE A 209 -23.22 12.45 -21.18
C PHE A 209 -23.00 13.92 -21.53
N ARG A 210 -24.10 14.62 -21.80
CA ARG A 210 -24.14 16.05 -22.09
C ARG A 210 -24.16 16.80 -20.76
N TRP A 211 -23.05 17.41 -20.37
CA TRP A 211 -23.02 18.36 -19.28
C TRP A 211 -23.76 19.63 -19.73
N THR A 212 -24.95 19.87 -19.19
CA THR A 212 -25.52 21.21 -19.18
C THR A 212 -24.94 21.92 -17.96
N ASN A 213 -24.08 22.90 -18.22
CA ASN A 213 -23.71 23.88 -17.21
C ASN A 213 -24.93 24.80 -17.05
N ASP A 214 -25.73 24.56 -16.03
CA ASP A 214 -26.68 25.56 -15.55
C ASP A 214 -25.94 26.49 -14.59
N GLU A 215 -25.73 27.70 -15.08
CA GLU A 215 -25.41 28.89 -14.32
C GLU A 215 -26.55 29.14 -13.33
N ASN A 216 -26.24 29.13 -12.03
CA ASN A 216 -27.16 29.63 -11.02
C ASN A 216 -26.47 30.79 -10.29
N GLU A 217 -26.62 31.98 -10.89
CA GLU A 217 -26.53 33.25 -10.18
C GLU A 217 -27.59 33.24 -9.07
N GLY A 218 -27.13 33.41 -7.84
CA GLY A 218 -27.97 33.61 -6.67
C GLY A 218 -27.45 34.80 -5.89
N ASP A 219 -27.92 35.98 -6.27
CA ASP A 219 -27.95 37.17 -5.43
C ASP A 219 -28.68 36.86 -4.12
N GLU A 220 -28.06 37.10 -2.97
CA GLU A 220 -28.84 37.35 -1.75
C GLU A 220 -28.18 38.42 -0.87
N ALA A 221 -28.99 39.45 -0.65
CA ALA A 221 -28.66 40.72 -0.06
C ALA A 221 -28.70 40.70 1.47
N ASP A 222 -27.88 41.58 2.04
CA ASP A 222 -28.15 42.51 3.14
C ASP A 222 -29.17 42.09 4.23
N GLY A 223 -28.67 41.83 5.44
CA GLY A 223 -29.47 41.50 6.62
C GLY A 223 -28.85 41.98 7.92
N ARG A 224 -28.98 43.28 8.20
CA ARG A 224 -28.62 43.97 9.46
C ARG A 224 -29.14 43.23 10.70
N ARG A 225 -28.21 42.81 11.57
CA ARG A 225 -28.52 42.39 12.95
C ARG A 225 -28.86 43.61 13.82
N ARG A 226 -30.11 43.72 14.26
CA ARG A 226 -30.50 44.45 15.48
C ARG A 226 -30.33 43.51 16.68
N SER A 227 -29.44 43.85 17.60
CA SER A 227 -29.37 43.21 18.92
C SER A 227 -29.99 44.14 19.96
N SER A 228 -31.19 43.81 20.43
CA SER A 228 -31.79 44.37 21.64
C SER A 228 -32.16 43.24 22.58
N CYS A 229 -31.34 43.00 23.60
CA CYS A 229 -31.75 42.23 24.77
C CYS A 229 -31.85 43.20 25.95
N LEU A 230 -33.10 43.56 26.29
CA LEU A 230 -33.46 44.07 27.60
C LEU A 230 -33.20 42.97 28.64
N ARG A 231 -32.54 43.34 29.75
CA ARG A 231 -32.51 42.56 30.99
C ARG A 231 -33.77 42.88 31.80
N ARG A 232 -34.36 41.83 32.38
CA ARG A 232 -35.00 41.87 33.71
C ARG A 232 -34.39 40.73 34.52
#